data_AF-A0A842MR47-F1
#
_entry.id   AF-A0A842MR47-F1
#
_cell.length_a   1.000
_cell.length_b   1.000
_cell.length_c   1.000
_cell.angle_alpha   90.00
_cell.angle_beta   90.00
_cell.angle_gamma   90.00
#
_symmetry.space_group_name_H-M   'P 1'
#
loop_
_entity.id
_entity.type
_entity.pdbx_description
1 polymer ?
#
loop_
_entity_poly.entity_id
_entity_poly.type
_entity_poly.pdbx_seq_one_letter_code
_entity_poly.pdbx_strand_id
1 'polypeptide(L)'
;MKAKIRGIYATALTKFLIDNGFKIAQPSKVIQARLNLQENCEPPDIIIKDRYDLQGIIALGTAEAINNFQAIIHENLEDAITRKWKPSVDGIYKGKIISEGDSIFHVKISEDIVGILPKEEVDNKKSEWLLVQVDRRRIGRKNPLLSTRLRIVGKYAILVKGSRGGVSLCIHDLNKRSELCNLGSQLAPEGWGIIWREPAAQASK
;
A
#
# COMPACT_ATOMS: atom_id res chain seq x y z
N MET A 1 -4.49 -18.83 -1.21
CA MET A 1 -4.18 -17.38 -1.28
C MET A 1 -5.12 -16.63 -0.35
N LYS A 2 -4.70 -15.49 0.18
CA LYS A 2 -5.41 -14.73 1.23
C LYS A 2 -5.81 -13.35 0.72
N ALA A 3 -7.10 -13.03 0.77
CA ALA A 3 -7.63 -11.75 0.32
C ALA A 3 -8.18 -10.90 1.46
N LYS A 4 -7.86 -9.61 1.44
CA LYS A 4 -8.48 -8.58 2.29
C LYS A 4 -9.34 -7.68 1.42
N ILE A 5 -10.65 -7.66 1.67
CA ILE A 5 -11.59 -6.87 0.90
C ILE A 5 -12.14 -5.71 1.74
N ARG A 6 -12.24 -4.53 1.14
CA ARG A 6 -12.87 -3.32 1.70
C ARG A 6 -13.70 -2.62 0.63
N GLY A 7 -14.63 -1.78 1.06
CA GLY A 7 -15.51 -1.01 0.18
C GLY A 7 -16.92 -1.57 0.07
N ILE A 8 -17.73 -0.90 -0.75
CA ILE A 8 -19.17 -1.19 -0.91
C ILE A 8 -19.44 -2.59 -1.51
N TYR A 9 -18.52 -3.11 -2.32
CA TYR A 9 -18.63 -4.42 -2.97
C TYR A 9 -18.17 -5.58 -2.07
N ALA A 10 -17.77 -5.31 -0.83
CA ALA A 10 -17.06 -6.29 -0.01
C ALA A 10 -17.83 -7.59 0.22
N THR A 11 -19.13 -7.54 0.46
CA THR A 11 -19.91 -8.76 0.72
C THR A 11 -19.95 -9.70 -0.50
N ALA A 12 -20.33 -9.19 -1.66
CA ALA A 12 -20.40 -9.97 -2.90
C ALA A 12 -19.02 -10.52 -3.30
N LEU A 13 -17.99 -9.67 -3.28
CA LEU A 13 -16.63 -10.08 -3.61
C LEU A 13 -16.09 -11.11 -2.62
N THR A 14 -16.41 -10.99 -1.33
CA THR A 14 -15.96 -11.98 -0.35
C THR A 14 -16.58 -13.34 -0.63
N LYS A 15 -17.89 -13.41 -0.91
CA LYS A 15 -18.56 -14.66 -1.27
C LYS A 15 -17.97 -15.25 -2.56
N PHE A 16 -17.86 -14.44 -3.61
CA PHE A 16 -17.26 -14.83 -4.88
C PHE A 16 -15.85 -15.41 -4.74
N LEU A 17 -15.00 -14.78 -3.92
CA LEU A 17 -13.63 -15.23 -3.69
C LEU A 17 -13.57 -16.54 -2.89
N ILE A 18 -14.46 -16.72 -1.90
CA ILE A 18 -14.56 -17.99 -1.16
C ILE A 18 -14.92 -19.14 -2.09
N ASP A 19 -15.88 -18.91 -2.99
CA ASP A 19 -16.34 -19.91 -3.95
C ASP A 19 -15.23 -20.31 -4.95
N ASN A 20 -14.24 -19.44 -5.14
CA ASN A 20 -13.04 -19.67 -5.96
C ASN A 20 -11.78 -20.01 -5.12
N GLY A 21 -11.94 -20.47 -3.88
CA GLY A 21 -10.85 -21.04 -3.07
C GLY A 21 -9.95 -20.03 -2.34
N PHE A 22 -10.32 -18.76 -2.27
CA PHE A 22 -9.59 -17.78 -1.45
C PHE A 22 -9.95 -17.90 0.02
N LYS A 23 -8.94 -17.72 0.88
CA LYS A 23 -9.14 -17.48 2.31
C LYS A 23 -9.28 -15.99 2.57
N ILE A 24 -10.17 -15.60 3.47
CA ILE A 24 -10.39 -14.20 3.80
C ILE A 24 -9.51 -13.81 4.98
N ALA A 25 -8.68 -12.78 4.78
CA ALA A 25 -7.81 -12.21 5.80
C ALA A 25 -8.38 -10.88 6.30
N GLN A 26 -8.35 -10.70 7.62
CA GLN A 26 -8.82 -9.52 8.34
C GLN A 26 -10.25 -9.10 7.95
N PRO A 27 -11.23 -10.04 7.99
CA PRO A 27 -12.63 -9.73 7.66
C PRO A 27 -13.21 -8.72 8.66
N SER A 28 -14.04 -7.79 8.18
CA SER A 28 -14.76 -6.89 9.07
C SER A 28 -15.83 -7.65 9.88
N LYS A 29 -16.21 -7.13 11.06
CA LYS A 29 -17.27 -7.73 11.90
C LYS A 29 -18.57 -7.96 11.10
N VAL A 30 -18.93 -7.03 10.22
CA VAL A 30 -20.11 -7.13 9.35
C VAL A 30 -20.00 -8.31 8.38
N ILE A 31 -18.82 -8.52 7.79
CA ILE A 31 -18.58 -9.62 6.85
C ILE A 31 -18.52 -10.96 7.57
N GLN A 32 -17.93 -11.01 8.77
CA GLN A 32 -17.93 -12.20 9.63
C GLN A 32 -19.36 -12.64 9.94
N ALA A 33 -20.22 -11.72 10.37
CA ALA A 33 -21.61 -12.02 10.68
C ALA A 33 -22.44 -12.46 9.46
N ARG A 34 -22.21 -11.85 8.28
CA ARG A 34 -22.96 -12.17 7.06
C ARG A 34 -22.59 -13.52 6.44
N LEU A 35 -21.32 -13.92 6.55
CA LEU A 35 -20.78 -15.11 5.87
C LEU A 35 -20.30 -16.19 6.84
N ASN A 36 -20.59 -16.06 8.15
CA ASN A 36 -20.15 -16.96 9.21
C ASN A 36 -18.64 -17.27 9.16
N LEU A 37 -17.83 -16.22 8.94
CA LEU A 37 -16.38 -16.36 8.83
C LEU A 37 -15.71 -16.22 10.19
N GLN A 38 -14.70 -17.06 10.41
CA GLN A 38 -13.81 -16.93 11.56
C GLN A 38 -12.89 -15.71 11.42
N GLU A 39 -12.45 -15.19 12.57
CA GLU A 39 -11.44 -14.15 12.60
C GLU A 39 -10.10 -14.69 12.11
N ASN A 40 -9.45 -13.93 11.22
CA ASN A 40 -8.13 -14.25 10.71
C ASN A 40 -7.30 -12.96 10.64
N CYS A 41 -6.25 -12.87 11.44
CA CYS A 41 -5.38 -11.68 11.53
C CYS A 41 -4.13 -11.76 10.65
N GLU A 42 -3.97 -12.83 9.87
CA GLU A 42 -2.83 -13.01 8.98
C GLU A 42 -2.70 -11.90 7.92
N PRO A 43 -1.48 -11.61 7.44
CA PRO A 43 -1.29 -10.66 6.35
C PRO A 43 -1.92 -11.19 5.05
N PRO A 44 -2.64 -10.34 4.30
CA PRO A 44 -3.21 -10.71 3.01
C PRO A 44 -2.16 -10.72 1.89
N ASP A 45 -2.34 -11.60 0.92
CA ASP A 45 -1.57 -11.63 -0.34
C ASP A 45 -2.10 -10.60 -1.35
N ILE A 46 -3.41 -10.31 -1.26
CA ILE A 46 -4.12 -9.33 -2.09
C ILE A 46 -5.07 -8.48 -1.26
N ILE A 47 -5.07 -7.18 -1.54
CA ILE A 47 -5.97 -6.18 -0.96
C ILE A 47 -6.84 -5.64 -2.09
N ILE A 48 -8.14 -5.79 -1.94
CA ILE A 48 -9.15 -5.30 -2.88
C ILE A 48 -9.93 -4.18 -2.20
N LYS A 49 -10.03 -3.04 -2.88
CA LYS A 49 -10.81 -1.89 -2.44
C LYS A 49 -11.61 -1.31 -3.59
N ASP A 50 -12.69 -0.61 -3.27
CA ASP A 50 -13.41 0.23 -4.21
C ASP A 50 -12.54 1.37 -4.76
N ARG A 51 -12.83 1.77 -6.00
CA ARG A 51 -12.29 2.98 -6.59
C ARG A 51 -12.93 4.22 -5.95
N TYR A 52 -12.26 5.36 -6.07
CA TYR A 52 -12.76 6.63 -5.54
C TYR A 52 -14.11 7.07 -6.15
N ASP A 53 -14.33 6.75 -7.44
CA ASP A 53 -15.59 7.00 -8.14
C ASP A 53 -16.67 5.94 -7.85
N LEU A 54 -16.36 4.94 -7.02
CA LEU A 54 -17.20 3.78 -6.74
C LEU A 54 -17.61 2.99 -8.00
N GLN A 55 -16.92 3.18 -9.14
CA GLN A 55 -17.19 2.48 -10.39
C GLN A 55 -16.11 1.42 -10.64
N GLY A 56 -16.15 0.38 -9.80
CA GLY A 56 -15.24 -0.76 -9.85
C GLY A 56 -14.23 -0.80 -8.71
N ILE A 57 -13.21 -1.64 -8.87
CA ILE A 57 -12.27 -2.01 -7.81
C ILE A 57 -10.81 -1.80 -8.21
N ILE A 58 -9.96 -1.70 -7.18
CA ILE A 58 -8.50 -1.70 -7.26
C ILE A 58 -8.01 -2.91 -6.47
N ALA A 59 -7.21 -3.75 -7.11
CA ALA A 59 -6.52 -4.88 -6.49
C ALA A 59 -5.02 -4.58 -6.37
N LEU A 60 -4.46 -4.80 -5.18
CA LEU A 60 -3.03 -4.61 -4.86
C LEU A 60 -2.51 -5.87 -4.16
N GLY A 61 -1.45 -6.47 -4.66
CA GLY A 61 -0.94 -7.71 -4.07
C GLY A 61 0.28 -8.24 -4.78
N THR A 62 0.65 -9.48 -4.45
CA THR A 62 1.70 -10.21 -5.16
C THR A 62 1.30 -10.43 -6.62
N ALA A 63 2.29 -10.57 -7.52
CA ALA A 63 2.02 -10.80 -8.93
C ALA A 63 1.16 -12.06 -9.15
N GLU A 64 1.46 -13.12 -8.41
CA GLU A 64 0.68 -14.37 -8.42
C GLU A 64 -0.78 -14.13 -8.01
N ALA A 65 -1.03 -13.40 -6.91
CA ALA A 65 -2.38 -13.10 -6.43
C ALA A 65 -3.18 -12.24 -7.38
N ILE A 66 -2.54 -11.26 -8.01
CA ILE A 66 -3.19 -10.42 -9.02
C ILE A 66 -3.53 -11.22 -10.28
N ASN A 67 -2.62 -12.07 -10.76
CA ASN A 67 -2.85 -12.87 -11.96
C ASN A 67 -3.97 -13.90 -11.76
N ASN A 68 -3.98 -14.61 -10.62
CA ASN A 68 -5.04 -15.55 -10.31
C ASN A 68 -6.40 -14.84 -10.14
N PHE A 69 -6.42 -13.72 -9.40
CA PHE A 69 -7.63 -12.92 -9.25
C PHE A 69 -8.16 -12.42 -10.61
N GLN A 70 -7.27 -11.99 -11.51
CA GLN A 70 -7.63 -11.58 -12.86
C GLN A 70 -8.23 -12.75 -13.65
N ALA A 71 -7.62 -13.93 -13.61
CA ALA A 71 -8.14 -15.11 -14.31
C ALA A 71 -9.57 -15.46 -13.86
N ILE A 72 -9.80 -15.56 -12.55
CA ILE A 72 -11.12 -15.85 -11.97
C ILE A 72 -12.16 -14.82 -12.38
N ILE A 73 -11.79 -13.54 -12.41
CA ILE A 73 -12.69 -12.47 -12.84
C ILE A 73 -13.09 -12.66 -14.31
N HIS A 74 -12.13 -12.91 -15.21
CA HIS A 74 -12.42 -13.11 -16.64
C HIS A 74 -13.15 -14.42 -16.94
N GLU A 75 -12.96 -15.46 -16.12
CA GLU A 75 -13.67 -16.74 -16.26
C GLU A 75 -15.14 -16.64 -15.84
N ASN A 76 -15.48 -15.77 -14.87
CA ASN A 76 -16.82 -15.70 -14.30
C ASN A 76 -17.61 -14.45 -14.72
N LEU A 77 -16.94 -13.42 -15.24
CA LEU A 77 -17.55 -12.12 -15.57
C LEU A 77 -17.13 -11.70 -16.99
N GLU A 78 -18.00 -11.99 -17.96
CA GLU A 78 -17.73 -11.75 -19.40
C GLU A 78 -17.42 -10.27 -19.71
N ASP A 79 -18.10 -9.34 -19.02
CA ASP A 79 -17.94 -7.89 -19.24
C ASP A 79 -16.82 -7.25 -18.39
N ALA A 80 -15.99 -8.05 -17.71
CA ALA A 80 -14.98 -7.53 -16.81
C ALA A 80 -13.80 -6.90 -17.55
N ILE A 81 -13.62 -5.58 -17.41
CA ILE A 81 -12.47 -4.87 -17.96
C ILE A 81 -11.38 -4.71 -16.89
N THR A 82 -10.22 -5.31 -17.12
CA THR A 82 -9.05 -5.18 -16.23
C THR A 82 -7.96 -4.31 -16.87
N ARG A 83 -7.37 -3.40 -16.08
CA ARG A 83 -6.21 -2.59 -16.50
C ARG A 83 -5.08 -2.72 -15.50
N LYS A 84 -3.91 -3.16 -15.97
CA LYS A 84 -2.70 -3.22 -15.14
C LYS A 84 -2.02 -1.87 -15.08
N TRP A 85 -1.80 -1.37 -13.87
CA TRP A 85 -1.01 -0.16 -13.67
C TRP A 85 0.47 -0.51 -13.75
N LYS A 86 1.20 0.10 -14.70
CA LYS A 86 2.62 -0.20 -14.97
C LYS A 86 3.55 0.04 -13.75
N PRO A 87 3.48 1.17 -13.02
CA PRO A 87 4.39 1.39 -11.90
C PRO A 87 4.04 0.50 -10.71
N SER A 88 5.06 0.00 -10.01
CA SER A 88 4.86 -0.74 -8.77
C SER A 88 4.47 0.23 -7.66
N VAL A 89 3.37 -0.07 -6.96
CA VAL A 89 2.92 0.72 -5.82
C VAL A 89 3.95 0.61 -4.70
N ASP A 90 4.31 1.75 -4.10
CA ASP A 90 5.42 1.87 -3.14
C ASP A 90 6.80 1.49 -3.71
N GLY A 91 6.91 1.25 -5.02
CA GLY A 91 8.19 1.03 -5.69
C GLY A 91 9.06 2.27 -5.62
N ILE A 92 10.35 2.08 -5.34
CA ILE A 92 11.35 3.14 -5.29
C ILE A 92 12.15 3.10 -6.59
N TYR A 93 12.26 4.26 -7.24
CA TYR A 93 12.89 4.44 -8.54
C TYR A 93 13.90 5.58 -8.49
N LYS A 94 14.94 5.49 -9.32
CA LYS A 94 15.80 6.64 -9.65
C LYS A 94 15.11 7.42 -10.76
N GLY A 95 14.54 8.57 -10.41
CA GLY A 95 13.83 9.45 -11.33
C GLY A 95 14.69 10.60 -11.85
N LYS A 96 14.48 11.00 -13.10
CA LYS A 96 15.07 12.19 -13.73
C LYS A 96 14.04 13.30 -13.86
N ILE A 97 14.33 14.52 -13.40
CA ILE A 97 13.46 15.67 -13.66
C ILE A 97 13.55 16.02 -15.15
N ILE A 98 12.41 16.02 -15.84
CA ILE A 98 12.34 16.32 -17.28
C ILE A 98 11.69 17.67 -17.58
N SER A 99 10.75 18.12 -16.74
CA SER A 99 10.13 19.42 -16.87
C SER A 99 9.61 19.93 -15.54
N GLU A 100 9.51 21.26 -15.45
CA GLU A 100 9.04 21.99 -14.29
C GLU A 100 7.76 22.74 -14.68
N GLY A 101 6.66 22.48 -13.96
CA GLY A 101 5.44 23.29 -14.01
C GLY A 101 5.43 24.28 -12.84
N ASP A 102 4.29 24.91 -12.56
CA ASP A 102 4.20 25.92 -11.49
C ASP A 102 4.44 25.32 -10.10
N SER A 103 3.73 24.25 -9.75
CA SER A 103 3.76 23.60 -8.42
C SER A 103 4.25 22.15 -8.44
N ILE A 104 4.55 21.59 -9.62
CA ILE A 104 4.94 20.19 -9.78
C ILE A 104 6.16 20.04 -10.70
N PHE A 105 6.97 19.02 -10.43
CA PHE A 105 7.97 18.48 -11.35
C PHE A 105 7.41 17.25 -12.07
N HIS A 106 7.71 17.13 -13.36
CA HIS A 106 7.56 15.88 -14.08
C HIS A 106 8.86 15.09 -13.98
N VAL A 107 8.75 13.86 -13.48
CA VAL A 107 9.90 13.00 -13.22
C VAL A 107 9.75 11.71 -14.02
N LYS A 108 10.71 11.46 -14.91
CA LYS A 108 10.79 10.22 -15.69
C LYS A 108 11.39 9.12 -14.82
N ILE A 109 10.63 8.04 -14.58
CA ILE A 109 11.07 6.88 -13.77
C ILE A 109 11.34 5.63 -14.61
N SER A 110 10.81 5.59 -15.83
CA SER A 110 11.03 4.54 -16.84
C SER A 110 10.82 5.14 -18.23
N GLU A 111 11.10 4.41 -19.31
CA GLU A 111 10.95 4.88 -20.69
C GLU A 111 9.54 5.44 -20.95
N ASP A 112 8.52 4.72 -20.49
CA ASP A 112 7.10 5.04 -20.69
C ASP A 112 6.41 5.76 -19.53
N ILE A 113 7.11 5.95 -18.40
CA ILE A 113 6.46 6.37 -17.15
C ILE A 113 7.03 7.69 -16.67
N VAL A 114 6.15 8.70 -16.67
CA VAL A 114 6.40 10.02 -16.11
C VAL A 114 5.46 10.24 -14.93
N GLY A 115 6.04 10.37 -13.74
CA GLY A 115 5.29 10.75 -12.53
C GLY A 115 5.29 12.25 -12.30
N ILE A 116 4.42 12.67 -11.38
CA ILE A 116 4.35 14.03 -10.86
C ILE A 116 4.91 14.06 -9.45
N LEU A 117 5.75 15.04 -9.14
CA LEU A 117 6.33 15.25 -7.82
C LEU A 117 6.04 16.69 -7.36
N PRO A 118 5.46 16.91 -6.17
CA PRO A 118 5.27 18.26 -5.64
C PRO A 118 6.61 18.96 -5.41
N LYS A 119 6.72 20.24 -5.76
CA LYS A 119 7.98 21.00 -5.60
C LYS A 119 8.43 21.11 -4.15
N GLU A 120 7.49 21.10 -3.21
CA GLU A 120 7.76 21.19 -1.77
C GLU A 120 8.52 19.97 -1.23
N GLU A 121 8.57 18.87 -1.99
CA GLU A 121 9.31 17.66 -1.64
C GLU A 121 10.77 17.66 -2.12
N VAL A 122 11.19 18.69 -2.87
CA VAL A 122 12.55 18.82 -3.40
C VAL A 122 13.26 19.93 -2.66
N ASP A 123 14.31 19.59 -1.91
CA ASP A 123 15.22 20.61 -1.36
C ASP A 123 15.88 21.38 -2.51
N ASN A 124 16.10 22.69 -2.33
CA ASN A 124 16.65 23.62 -3.35
C ASN A 124 17.99 23.21 -4.02
N LYS A 125 18.60 22.09 -3.63
CA LYS A 125 19.69 21.45 -4.35
C LYS A 125 19.12 20.77 -5.60
N LYS A 126 19.17 21.49 -6.74
CA LYS A 126 18.80 21.01 -8.08
C LYS A 126 19.64 19.80 -8.53
N SER A 127 19.40 18.62 -7.97
CA SER A 127 19.91 17.38 -8.54
C SER A 127 18.98 16.94 -9.67
N GLU A 128 19.56 16.72 -10.85
CA GLU A 128 18.81 16.22 -12.03
C GLU A 128 18.15 14.86 -11.75
N TRP A 129 18.77 14.08 -10.86
CA TRP A 129 18.33 12.76 -10.44
C TRP A 129 17.92 12.75 -8.97
N LEU A 130 16.87 12.00 -8.64
CA LEU A 130 16.36 11.84 -7.29
C LEU A 130 15.77 10.45 -7.09
N LEU A 131 15.82 9.97 -5.84
CA LEU A 131 15.09 8.77 -5.45
C LEU A 131 13.64 9.15 -5.15
N VAL A 132 12.71 8.50 -5.84
CA VAL A 132 11.28 8.74 -5.74
C VAL A 132 10.55 7.45 -5.47
N GLN A 133 9.51 7.52 -4.65
CA GLN A 133 8.61 6.43 -4.39
C GLN A 133 7.23 6.71 -4.99
N VAL A 134 6.60 5.69 -5.59
CA VAL A 134 5.24 5.77 -6.11
C VAL A 134 4.22 5.78 -4.97
N ASP A 135 3.44 6.86 -4.86
CA ASP A 135 2.44 7.04 -3.82
C ASP A 135 1.10 6.36 -4.15
N ARG A 136 0.40 5.91 -3.10
CA ARG A 136 -0.87 5.16 -3.19
C ARG A 136 -2.09 6.03 -3.55
N ARG A 137 -2.02 7.36 -3.47
CA ARG A 137 -3.18 8.25 -3.62
C ARG A 137 -3.76 8.32 -5.04
N ARG A 138 -2.93 8.12 -6.08
CA ARG A 138 -3.36 8.25 -7.49
C ARG A 138 -3.22 6.96 -8.30
N ILE A 139 -3.45 5.81 -7.66
CA ILE A 139 -3.41 4.51 -8.34
C ILE A 139 -4.36 4.50 -9.54
N GLY A 140 -3.88 4.02 -10.69
CA GLY A 140 -4.64 3.92 -11.93
C GLY A 140 -4.62 5.18 -12.82
N ARG A 141 -4.03 6.29 -12.38
CA ARG A 141 -3.83 7.48 -13.23
C ARG A 141 -2.61 7.31 -14.14
N LYS A 142 -2.62 7.98 -15.30
CA LYS A 142 -1.49 7.95 -16.27
C LYS A 142 -0.17 8.38 -15.63
N ASN A 143 -0.20 9.48 -14.89
CA ASN A 143 0.96 10.01 -14.18
C ASN A 143 0.86 9.66 -12.68
N PRO A 144 1.69 8.72 -12.17
CA PRO A 144 1.72 8.42 -10.74
C PRO A 144 2.15 9.63 -9.93
N LEU A 145 1.58 9.77 -8.74
CA LEU A 145 2.13 10.70 -7.75
C LEU A 145 3.39 10.09 -7.15
N LEU A 146 4.45 10.88 -7.09
CA LEU A 146 5.74 10.52 -6.54
C LEU A 146 5.98 11.26 -5.23
N SER A 147 6.85 10.70 -4.40
CA SER A 147 7.32 11.33 -3.16
C SER A 147 8.79 11.04 -2.92
N THR A 148 9.53 12.01 -2.38
CA THR A 148 10.92 11.82 -1.91
C THR A 148 10.98 11.30 -0.47
N ARG A 149 9.84 11.31 0.24
CA ARG A 149 9.68 10.75 1.58
C ARG A 149 9.51 9.23 1.50
N LEU A 150 10.64 8.55 1.33
CA LEU A 150 10.70 7.10 1.17
C LEU A 150 10.10 6.36 2.38
N ARG A 151 9.31 5.32 2.09
CA ARG A 151 8.70 4.41 3.07
C ARG A 151 9.08 2.97 2.74
N ILE A 152 9.73 2.28 3.68
CA ILE A 152 10.08 0.86 3.54
C ILE A 152 9.19 0.06 4.49
N VAL A 153 8.30 -0.74 3.92
CA VAL A 153 7.29 -1.49 4.69
C VAL A 153 7.85 -2.88 5.00
N GLY A 154 8.16 -3.13 6.26
CA GLY A 154 8.52 -4.45 6.79
C GLY A 154 7.37 -5.14 7.51
N LYS A 155 7.60 -6.37 7.98
CA LYS A 155 6.62 -7.16 8.74
C LYS A 155 6.26 -6.50 10.09
N TYR A 156 7.28 -6.10 10.85
CA TYR A 156 7.12 -5.57 12.21
C TYR A 156 7.12 -4.04 12.26
N ALA A 157 7.75 -3.38 11.28
CA ALA A 157 7.90 -1.94 11.29
C ALA A 157 7.86 -1.35 9.88
N ILE A 158 7.61 -0.05 9.81
CA ILE A 158 7.70 0.76 8.60
C ILE A 158 8.77 1.82 8.84
N LEU A 159 9.80 1.84 8.02
CA LEU A 159 10.84 2.87 8.07
C LEU A 159 10.41 4.03 7.17
N VAL A 160 10.42 5.26 7.68
CA VAL A 160 9.95 6.46 6.96
C VAL A 160 11.00 7.56 7.02
N LYS A 161 11.46 8.03 5.87
CA LYS A 161 12.45 9.11 5.76
C LYS A 161 11.83 10.44 6.20
N GLY A 162 12.54 11.19 7.04
CA GLY A 162 12.13 12.50 7.57
C GLY A 162 10.97 12.44 8.58
N SER A 163 10.67 11.25 9.12
CA SER A 163 9.63 11.07 10.14
C SER A 163 10.25 10.92 11.53
N ARG A 164 9.51 11.28 12.58
CA ARG A 164 9.87 10.99 13.98
C ARG A 164 9.55 9.55 14.40
N GLY A 165 8.91 8.77 13.54
CA GLY A 165 8.46 7.41 13.87
C GLY A 165 7.14 7.39 14.65
N GLY A 166 6.78 6.23 15.20
CA GLY A 166 5.58 6.07 16.02
C GLY A 166 5.18 4.61 16.26
N VAL A 167 3.98 4.42 16.80
CA VAL A 167 3.40 3.09 17.07
C VAL A 167 1.99 3.04 16.52
N SER A 168 1.66 1.95 15.81
CA SER A 168 0.33 1.69 15.26
C SER A 168 -0.78 1.94 16.29
N LEU A 169 -1.90 2.52 15.85
CA LEU A 169 -3.06 2.78 16.70
C LEU A 169 -3.75 1.49 17.19
N CYS A 170 -3.49 0.35 16.54
CA CYS A 170 -4.02 -0.95 16.95
C CYS A 170 -3.31 -1.54 18.18
N ILE A 171 -2.18 -0.98 18.62
CA ILE A 171 -1.48 -1.42 19.83
C ILE A 171 -2.00 -0.57 20.98
N HIS A 172 -2.92 -1.11 21.78
CA HIS A 172 -3.59 -0.37 22.85
C HIS A 172 -2.83 -0.39 24.19
N ASP A 173 -1.97 -1.39 24.40
CA ASP A 173 -1.17 -1.51 25.62
C ASP A 173 -0.17 -0.34 25.75
N LEU A 174 -0.38 0.51 26.77
CA LEU A 174 0.43 1.70 27.01
C LEU A 174 1.89 1.37 27.34
N ASN A 175 2.14 0.29 28.08
CA ASN A 175 3.50 -0.13 28.43
C ASN A 175 4.24 -0.58 27.17
N LYS A 176 3.59 -1.39 26.33
CA LYS A 176 4.17 -1.84 25.06
C LYS A 176 4.40 -0.68 24.09
N ARG A 177 3.49 0.29 24.02
CA ARG A 177 3.67 1.51 23.22
C ARG A 177 4.90 2.29 23.67
N SER A 178 5.06 2.50 24.97
CA SER A 178 6.22 3.20 25.53
C SER A 178 7.53 2.47 25.22
N GLU A 179 7.55 1.15 25.41
CA GLU A 179 8.69 0.30 25.05
C GLU A 179 9.08 0.43 23.56
N LEU A 180 8.10 0.32 22.66
CA LEU A 180 8.31 0.42 21.22
C LEU A 180 8.75 1.83 20.79
N CYS A 181 8.21 2.89 21.40
CA CYS A 181 8.68 4.26 21.15
C CYS A 181 10.16 4.44 21.52
N ASN A 182 10.56 3.92 22.68
CA ASN A 182 11.96 3.97 23.12
C ASN A 182 12.88 3.17 22.19
N LEU A 183 12.46 1.94 21.84
CA LEU A 183 13.19 1.10 20.89
C LEU A 183 13.32 1.77 19.52
N GLY A 184 12.25 2.38 19.02
CA GLY A 184 12.23 3.10 17.75
C GLY A 184 13.20 4.28 17.73
N SER A 185 13.29 5.01 18.85
CA SER A 185 14.22 6.14 18.98
C SER A 185 15.68 5.71 19.03
N GLN A 186 15.97 4.53 19.58
CA GLN A 186 17.33 3.97 19.65
C GLN A 186 17.78 3.34 18.33
N LEU A 187 16.87 2.67 17.61
CA LEU A 187 17.20 1.90 16.41
C LEU A 187 17.06 2.71 15.11
N ALA A 188 16.37 3.85 15.13
CA ALA A 188 16.13 4.64 13.93
C ALA A 188 17.45 5.22 13.38
N PRO A 189 17.79 4.96 12.10
CA PRO A 189 18.90 5.63 11.44
C PRO A 189 18.70 7.15 11.38
N GLU A 190 19.79 7.89 11.28
CA GLU A 190 19.74 9.35 11.16
C GLU A 190 18.86 9.80 9.98
N GLY A 191 17.91 10.72 10.26
CA GLY A 191 16.96 11.22 9.26
C GLY A 191 15.84 10.24 8.90
N TRP A 192 15.67 9.13 9.63
CA TRP A 192 14.57 8.19 9.47
C TRP A 192 13.79 8.01 10.78
N GLY A 193 12.52 7.60 10.65
CA GLY A 193 11.67 7.24 11.77
C GLY A 193 11.09 5.84 11.59
N ILE A 194 10.94 5.11 12.69
CA ILE A 194 10.37 3.76 12.70
C ILE A 194 8.92 3.83 13.19
N ILE A 195 7.98 3.33 12.39
CA ILE A 195 6.59 3.13 12.79
C ILE A 195 6.35 1.65 13.07
N TRP A 196 6.13 1.29 14.33
CA TRP A 196 5.88 -0.08 14.74
C TRP A 196 4.48 -0.55 14.35
N ARG A 197 4.40 -1.71 13.70
CA ARG A 197 3.16 -2.37 13.31
C ARG A 197 2.69 -3.30 14.42
N GLU A 198 1.42 -3.67 14.39
CA GLU A 198 0.81 -4.59 15.36
C GLU A 198 1.60 -5.88 15.63
N PRO A 199 2.19 -6.58 14.62
CA PRO A 199 2.99 -7.78 14.89
C PRO A 199 4.20 -7.54 15.79
N ALA A 200 4.72 -6.30 15.88
CA ALA A 200 5.83 -5.98 16.77
C ALA A 200 5.43 -6.02 18.25
N ALA A 201 4.14 -5.84 18.57
CA ALA A 201 3.67 -5.93 19.95
C ALA A 201 3.75 -7.37 20.49
N GLN A 202 3.66 -8.37 19.62
CA GLN A 202 3.70 -9.79 19.97
C GLN A 202 5.08 -10.42 19.76
N ALA A 203 6.02 -9.70 19.13
CA ALA A 203 7.37 -10.19 18.93
C ALA A 203 8.18 -10.07 20.23
N SER A 204 8.86 -11.15 20.61
CA SER A 204 9.89 -11.11 21.66
C SER A 204 11.15 -10.39 21.14
N LYS A 205 11.96 -9.87 22.06
CA LYS A 205 13.29 -9.34 21.76
C LYS A 205 14.20 -10.42 21.18
#